data_AF-A0A1V3QJN2-F1
#
_entry.id   AF-A0A1V3QJN2-F1
#
_cell.length_a   1.000
_cell.length_b   1.000
_cell.length_c   1.000
_cell.angle_alpha   90.00
_cell.angle_beta   90.00
_cell.angle_gamma   90.00
#
_symmetry.space_group_name_H-M   'P 1'
#
loop_
_entity.id
_entity.type
_entity.pdbx_description
1 polymer ?
#
loop_
_entity_poly.entity_id
_entity_poly.type
_entity_poly.pdbx_seq_one_letter_code
_entity_poly.pdbx_strand_id
1 'polypeptide(L)'
;MEVQLIPVPTNHRELAAGIDYFFAVLPDDQARAGIAGIGERFCKSHRVSGTWVGADSFHLTLCPRGRTERMLPSLEDALLAAAATVHGSAFEITLDSAMRFSARDGRFPFVLCADGASTESALKLRQAIAEAQRRTGLAVTGVSSYLPHVTLLQGHAVDAIEESIAPIRWTVREFVLVRSFFGQSRQEVVERWPLEPAVAKPPEFFDLSELPDLAELPEDE
;
A
#
# COMPACT_ATOMS: atom_id res chain seq x y z
N MET A 1 25.64 -28.63 41.34
CA MET A 1 25.10 -27.25 41.30
C MET A 1 24.42 -27.10 39.95
N GLU A 2 23.16 -27.53 39.87
CA GLU A 2 22.40 -27.54 38.61
C GLU A 2 21.80 -26.16 38.37
N VAL A 3 22.12 -25.58 37.22
CA VAL A 3 21.56 -24.31 36.78
C VAL A 3 20.17 -24.61 36.21
N GLN A 4 19.13 -24.35 37.00
CA GLN A 4 17.76 -24.33 36.49
C GLN A 4 17.62 -23.21 35.46
N LEU A 5 17.49 -23.60 34.19
CA LEU A 5 17.07 -22.72 33.11
C LEU A 5 15.62 -22.31 33.39
N ILE A 6 15.44 -21.05 33.78
CA ILE A 6 14.12 -20.41 33.88
C ILE A 6 13.56 -20.33 32.44
N PRO A 7 12.40 -20.93 32.15
CA PRO A 7 11.81 -20.81 30.83
C PRO A 7 11.36 -19.35 30.64
N VAL A 8 11.96 -18.67 29.67
CA VAL A 8 11.49 -17.38 29.17
C VAL A 8 10.07 -17.60 28.64
N PRO A 9 9.05 -16.92 29.16
CA PRO A 9 7.69 -17.10 28.65
C PRO A 9 7.64 -16.53 27.24
N THR A 10 7.66 -17.41 26.25
CA THR A 10 7.32 -17.07 24.88
C THR A 10 5.84 -16.73 24.87
N ASN A 11 5.51 -15.44 25.07
CA ASN A 11 4.17 -14.89 24.88
C ASN A 11 3.82 -14.92 23.38
N HIS A 12 3.73 -16.11 22.79
CA HIS A 12 2.86 -16.34 21.67
C HIS A 12 1.44 -16.30 22.22
N ARG A 13 0.88 -15.10 22.34
CA ARG A 13 -0.57 -14.96 22.27
C ARG A 13 -0.93 -15.49 20.88
N GLU A 14 -1.23 -16.78 20.77
CA GLU A 14 -1.99 -17.31 19.64
C GLU A 14 -3.20 -16.39 19.50
N LEU A 15 -3.18 -15.55 18.47
CA LEU A 15 -4.30 -14.67 18.18
C LEU A 15 -5.49 -15.59 17.95
N ALA A 16 -6.54 -15.43 18.76
CA ALA A 16 -7.77 -16.18 18.57
C ALA A 16 -8.24 -16.03 17.11
N ALA A 17 -8.83 -17.08 16.56
CA ALA A 17 -9.41 -17.04 15.22
C ALA A 17 -10.36 -15.83 15.13
N GLY A 18 -10.20 -15.03 14.08
CA GLY A 18 -11.01 -13.85 13.86
C GLY A 18 -10.81 -13.30 12.46
N ILE A 19 -11.64 -12.34 12.11
CA ILE A 19 -11.67 -11.71 10.80
C ILE A 19 -11.28 -10.24 10.97
N ASP A 20 -10.46 -9.74 10.07
CA ASP A 20 -10.18 -8.31 9.93
C ASP A 20 -10.48 -7.85 8.51
N TYR A 21 -10.60 -6.53 8.33
CA TYR A 21 -10.87 -5.93 7.03
C TYR A 21 -9.92 -4.77 6.76
N PHE A 22 -9.61 -4.57 5.49
CA PHE A 22 -8.89 -3.40 5.01
C PHE A 22 -9.23 -3.11 3.56
N PHE A 23 -9.08 -1.84 3.18
CA PHE A 23 -9.11 -1.41 1.79
C PHE A 23 -7.71 -1.45 1.20
N ALA A 24 -7.59 -1.88 -0.06
CA ALA A 24 -6.31 -1.97 -0.74
C ALA A 24 -6.46 -1.76 -2.25
N VAL A 25 -5.32 -1.60 -2.90
CA VAL A 25 -5.17 -1.76 -4.36
C VAL A 25 -4.30 -2.99 -4.60
N LEU A 26 -4.62 -3.72 -5.67
CA LEU A 26 -3.90 -4.94 -6.03
C LEU A 26 -2.98 -4.65 -7.23
N PRO A 27 -1.76 -5.20 -7.24
CA PRO A 27 -0.93 -5.18 -8.44
C PRO A 27 -1.59 -5.99 -9.56
N ASP A 28 -1.38 -5.57 -10.81
CA ASP A 28 -1.68 -6.41 -11.97
C ASP A 28 -0.69 -7.58 -12.08
N ASP A 29 -0.90 -8.48 -13.04
CA ASP A 29 -0.09 -9.70 -13.17
C ASP A 29 1.38 -9.40 -13.45
N GLN A 30 1.67 -8.36 -14.23
CA GLN A 30 3.04 -7.95 -14.54
C GLN A 30 3.75 -7.41 -13.29
N ALA A 31 3.10 -6.50 -12.56
CA ALA A 31 3.63 -5.97 -11.32
C ALA A 31 3.78 -7.07 -10.27
N ARG A 32 2.81 -7.98 -10.16
CA ARG A 32 2.86 -9.14 -9.23
C ARG A 32 4.08 -10.02 -9.50
N ALA A 33 4.34 -10.34 -10.77
CA ALA A 33 5.53 -11.09 -11.18
C ALA A 33 6.82 -10.33 -10.87
N GLY A 34 6.85 -9.01 -11.12
CA GLY A 34 7.98 -8.15 -10.77
C GLY A 34 8.27 -8.14 -9.27
N ILE A 35 7.24 -8.00 -8.44
CA ILE A 35 7.33 -7.99 -6.98
C ILE A 35 7.87 -9.34 -6.48
N ALA A 36 7.34 -10.46 -7.01
CA ALA A 36 7.84 -11.79 -6.67
C ALA A 36 9.32 -11.97 -7.03
N GLY A 37 9.73 -11.53 -8.23
CA GLY A 37 11.12 -11.63 -8.69
C GLY A 37 12.09 -10.83 -7.82
N ILE A 38 11.68 -9.66 -7.32
CA ILE A 38 12.47 -8.90 -6.33
C ILE A 38 12.57 -9.68 -5.00
N GLY A 39 11.46 -10.24 -4.51
CA GLY A 39 11.46 -11.09 -3.33
C GLY A 39 12.47 -12.25 -3.43
N GLU A 40 12.48 -12.96 -4.55
CA GLU A 40 13.45 -14.04 -4.80
C GLU A 40 14.90 -13.55 -4.83
N ARG A 41 15.17 -12.41 -5.48
CA ARG A 41 16.50 -11.81 -5.51
C ARG A 41 16.99 -11.46 -4.11
N PHE A 42 16.13 -10.87 -3.28
CA PHE A 42 16.46 -10.55 -1.89
C PHE A 42 16.66 -11.80 -1.04
N CYS A 43 15.85 -12.84 -1.23
CA CYS A 43 16.01 -14.12 -0.55
C CYS A 43 17.38 -14.77 -0.84
N LYS A 44 17.92 -14.60 -2.05
CA LYS A 44 19.24 -15.15 -2.45
C LYS A 44 20.41 -14.31 -1.95
N SER A 45 20.27 -12.99 -1.97
CA SER A 45 21.34 -12.05 -1.63
C SER A 45 21.47 -11.80 -0.12
N HIS A 46 20.37 -11.91 0.62
CA HIS A 46 20.30 -11.62 2.03
C HIS A 46 19.85 -12.86 2.80
N ARG A 47 20.41 -13.09 4.00
CA ARG A 47 19.98 -14.18 4.91
C ARG A 47 18.69 -13.83 5.64
N VAL A 48 17.66 -13.50 4.87
CA VAL A 48 16.36 -13.07 5.39
C VAL A 48 15.54 -14.28 5.84
N SER A 49 15.10 -14.28 7.10
CA SER A 49 14.24 -15.33 7.65
C SER A 49 12.86 -14.77 8.00
N GLY A 50 11.82 -15.58 7.79
CA GLY A 50 10.43 -15.21 8.06
C GLY A 50 9.43 -15.95 7.17
N THR A 51 8.19 -15.50 7.20
CA THR A 51 7.11 -16.01 6.34
C THR A 51 6.96 -15.13 5.13
N TRP A 52 7.24 -15.68 3.94
CA TRP A 52 7.05 -14.98 2.67
C TRP A 52 5.57 -14.81 2.37
N VAL A 53 5.22 -13.64 1.86
CA VAL A 53 3.88 -13.35 1.37
C VAL A 53 3.74 -14.02 -0.01
N GLY A 54 2.72 -14.85 -0.17
CA GLY A 54 2.40 -15.46 -1.46
C GLY A 54 2.04 -14.41 -2.50
N ALA A 55 2.39 -14.64 -3.76
CA ALA A 55 2.21 -13.67 -4.83
C ALA A 55 0.75 -13.19 -4.96
N ASP A 56 -0.22 -14.07 -4.73
CA ASP A 56 -1.66 -13.75 -4.77
C ASP A 56 -2.10 -12.80 -3.66
N SER A 57 -1.35 -12.75 -2.56
CA SER A 57 -1.62 -11.90 -1.39
C SER A 57 -0.89 -10.56 -1.46
N PHE A 58 -0.16 -10.24 -2.54
CA PHE A 58 0.44 -8.91 -2.69
C PHE A 58 -0.66 -7.86 -2.86
N HIS A 59 -0.56 -6.80 -2.05
CA HIS A 59 -1.47 -5.67 -2.04
C HIS A 59 -0.76 -4.45 -1.45
N LEU A 60 -1.25 -3.26 -1.81
CA LEU A 60 -0.90 -2.00 -1.15
C LEU A 60 -2.12 -1.53 -0.37
N THR A 61 -1.98 -1.50 0.97
CA THR A 61 -3.08 -1.15 1.87
C THR A 61 -3.37 0.34 1.85
N LEU A 62 -4.63 0.71 1.58
CA LEU A 62 -5.13 2.08 1.61
C LEU A 62 -5.62 2.47 3.00
N CYS A 63 -6.56 1.72 3.59
CA CYS A 63 -7.16 2.01 4.90
C CYS A 63 -7.39 0.71 5.68
N PRO A 64 -7.14 0.67 7.01
CA PRO A 64 -7.67 -0.39 7.84
C PRO A 64 -9.21 -0.26 7.97
N ARG A 65 -9.88 -1.27 8.52
CA ARG A 65 -11.32 -1.21 8.84
C ARG A 65 -11.77 -0.02 9.69
N GLY A 66 -10.85 0.64 10.38
CA GLY A 66 -11.13 1.72 11.31
C GLY A 66 -11.66 1.23 12.67
N ARG A 67 -11.62 2.12 13.65
CA ARG A 67 -12.19 1.92 14.98
C ARG A 67 -13.69 2.23 14.92
N THR A 68 -14.50 1.32 15.44
CA THR A 68 -15.93 1.53 15.62
C THR A 68 -16.17 2.62 16.67
N GLU A 69 -16.79 3.73 16.27
CA GLU A 69 -17.13 4.84 17.17
C GLU A 69 -18.63 4.98 17.42
N ARG A 70 -19.45 4.32 16.62
CA ARG A 70 -20.91 4.26 16.76
C ARG A 70 -21.36 2.82 16.71
N MET A 71 -22.54 2.52 17.24
CA MET A 71 -23.12 1.19 17.14
C MET A 71 -23.41 0.87 15.67
N LEU A 72 -22.86 -0.25 15.19
CA LEU A 72 -23.05 -0.72 13.82
C LEU A 72 -23.79 -2.07 13.85
N PRO A 73 -24.81 -2.27 13.01
CA PRO A 73 -25.43 -3.58 12.86
C PRO A 73 -24.45 -4.64 12.32
N SER A 74 -23.58 -4.24 11.39
CA SER A 74 -22.52 -5.06 10.79
C SER A 74 -21.34 -4.17 10.40
N LEU A 75 -20.12 -4.59 10.75
CA LEU A 75 -18.89 -3.89 10.37
C LEU A 75 -18.67 -3.96 8.86
N GLU A 76 -18.92 -5.12 8.25
CA GLU A 76 -18.73 -5.33 6.82
C GLU A 76 -19.69 -4.47 6.01
N ASP A 77 -20.97 -4.42 6.40
CA ASP A 77 -21.98 -3.60 5.71
C ASP A 77 -21.62 -2.11 5.81
N ALA A 78 -21.08 -1.67 6.95
CA ALA A 78 -20.61 -0.29 7.12
C ALA A 78 -19.40 0.05 6.23
N LEU A 79 -18.51 -0.92 5.97
CA LEU A 79 -17.38 -0.76 5.06
C LEU A 79 -17.84 -0.76 3.60
N LEU A 80 -18.74 -1.68 3.22
CA LEU A 80 -19.36 -1.73 1.89
C LEU A 80 -20.10 -0.42 1.57
N ALA A 81 -20.92 0.05 2.51
CA ALA A 81 -21.65 1.31 2.38
C ALA A 81 -20.72 2.52 2.28
N ALA A 82 -19.61 2.54 3.03
CA ALA A 82 -18.62 3.61 2.92
C ALA A 82 -18.00 3.65 1.52
N ALA A 83 -17.46 2.51 1.08
CA ALA A 83 -16.77 2.40 -0.21
C ALA A 83 -17.66 2.71 -1.41
N ALA A 84 -18.95 2.38 -1.35
CA ALA A 84 -19.92 2.72 -2.39
C ALA A 84 -20.09 4.23 -2.64
N THR A 85 -19.65 5.08 -1.71
CA THR A 85 -19.70 6.56 -1.84
C THR A 85 -18.38 7.19 -2.26
N VAL A 86 -17.33 6.39 -2.45
CA VAL A 86 -16.00 6.86 -2.79
C VAL A 86 -15.90 6.99 -4.31
N HIS A 87 -15.52 8.19 -4.75
CA HIS A 87 -15.17 8.48 -6.14
C HIS A 87 -13.70 8.93 -6.20
N GLY A 88 -13.03 8.58 -7.30
CA GLY A 88 -11.66 8.96 -7.54
C GLY A 88 -11.22 8.58 -8.95
N SER A 89 -10.12 9.18 -9.40
CA SER A 89 -9.52 8.86 -10.70
C SER A 89 -8.46 7.77 -10.57
N ALA A 90 -8.30 6.98 -11.62
CA ALA A 90 -7.24 6.02 -11.79
C ALA A 90 -5.88 6.74 -11.76
N PHE A 91 -4.86 6.06 -11.26
CA PHE A 91 -3.51 6.59 -11.11
C PHE A 91 -2.48 5.49 -11.27
N GLU A 92 -1.24 5.85 -11.59
CA GLU A 92 -0.13 4.90 -11.63
C GLU A 92 0.49 4.78 -10.24
N ILE A 93 0.88 3.55 -9.87
CA ILE A 93 1.80 3.30 -8.76
C ILE A 93 3.14 2.86 -9.32
N THR A 94 4.20 3.44 -8.79
CA THR A 94 5.59 3.03 -8.97
C THR A 94 6.17 2.63 -7.62
N LEU A 95 6.66 1.39 -7.51
CA LEU A 95 7.49 0.92 -6.41
C LEU A 95 8.96 1.02 -6.82
N ASP A 96 9.77 1.76 -6.06
CA ASP A 96 11.15 2.12 -6.44
C ASP A 96 12.21 1.79 -5.37
N SER A 97 11.77 1.35 -4.19
CA SER A 97 12.65 1.09 -3.06
C SER A 97 12.19 -0.12 -2.27
N ALA A 98 13.16 -0.83 -1.68
CA ALA A 98 12.94 -1.92 -0.75
C ALA A 98 13.41 -1.50 0.64
N MET A 99 12.57 -1.71 1.65
CA MET A 99 12.83 -1.29 3.02
C MET A 99 12.50 -2.40 4.02
N ARG A 100 13.24 -2.45 5.14
CA ARG A 100 12.80 -3.17 6.35
C ARG A 100 12.27 -2.16 7.36
N PHE A 101 11.02 -2.31 7.79
CA PHE A 101 10.48 -1.48 8.87
C PHE A 101 10.98 -1.93 10.24
N SER A 102 11.17 -0.95 11.13
CA SER A 102 11.42 -1.17 12.56
C SER A 102 10.25 -1.89 13.23
N ALA A 103 10.53 -2.54 14.36
CA ALA A 103 9.64 -3.46 15.04
C ALA A 103 8.22 -2.88 15.26
N ARG A 104 7.20 -3.54 14.70
CA ARG A 104 5.83 -3.49 15.22
C ARG A 104 5.50 -4.87 15.77
N ASP A 105 5.22 -4.96 17.07
CA ASP A 105 4.90 -6.22 17.77
C ASP A 105 5.98 -7.32 17.61
N GLY A 106 7.25 -6.92 17.51
CA GLY A 106 8.38 -7.84 17.31
C GLY A 106 8.54 -8.39 15.88
N ARG A 107 7.76 -7.89 14.92
CA ARG A 107 7.87 -8.22 13.49
C ARG A 107 8.49 -7.08 12.70
N PHE A 108 9.29 -7.46 11.70
CA PHE A 108 10.06 -6.56 10.85
C PHE A 108 9.70 -6.90 9.40
N PRO A 109 8.62 -6.31 8.87
CA PRO A 109 8.22 -6.59 7.51
C PRO A 109 9.27 -6.07 6.54
N PHE A 110 9.61 -6.89 5.55
CA PHE A 110 10.35 -6.45 4.37
C PHE A 110 9.35 -6.04 3.32
N VAL A 111 9.48 -4.82 2.82
CA VAL A 111 8.46 -4.17 2.00
C VAL A 111 9.09 -3.51 0.78
N LEU A 112 8.27 -3.33 -0.25
CA LEU A 112 8.57 -2.44 -1.37
C LEU A 112 7.75 -1.17 -1.21
N CYS A 113 8.40 -0.01 -1.21
CA CYS A 113 7.78 1.28 -0.99
C CYS A 113 7.48 1.98 -2.32
N ALA A 114 6.40 2.74 -2.32
CA ALA A 114 6.01 3.56 -3.46
C ALA A 114 6.79 4.89 -3.48
N ASP A 115 7.02 5.42 -4.67
CA ASP A 115 7.65 6.73 -4.84
C ASP A 115 6.76 7.89 -4.33
N GLY A 116 7.28 9.12 -4.38
CA GLY A 116 6.57 10.30 -3.89
C GLY A 116 5.25 10.57 -4.63
N ALA A 117 5.24 10.50 -5.96
CA ALA A 117 4.06 10.78 -6.78
C ALA A 117 2.94 9.74 -6.58
N SER A 118 3.32 8.47 -6.48
CA SER A 118 2.42 7.36 -6.16
C SER A 118 1.88 7.51 -4.73
N THR A 119 2.72 7.94 -3.79
CA THR A 119 2.33 8.20 -2.40
C THR A 119 1.26 9.28 -2.31
N GLU A 120 1.42 10.41 -3.03
CA GLU A 120 0.42 11.48 -3.06
C GLU A 120 -0.91 11.00 -3.64
N SER A 121 -0.87 10.22 -4.73
CA SER A 121 -2.06 9.70 -5.39
C SER A 121 -2.82 8.70 -4.50
N ALA A 122 -2.09 7.76 -3.89
CA ALA A 122 -2.67 6.81 -2.95
C ALA A 122 -3.19 7.49 -1.68
N LEU A 123 -2.53 8.55 -1.20
CA LEU A 123 -2.98 9.33 -0.05
C LEU A 123 -4.33 10.02 -0.32
N LYS A 124 -4.54 10.58 -1.52
CA LYS A 124 -5.83 11.19 -1.89
C LYS A 124 -6.97 10.16 -1.81
N LEU A 125 -6.76 8.96 -2.35
CA LEU A 125 -7.75 7.88 -2.27
C LEU A 125 -7.96 7.40 -0.82
N ARG A 126 -6.88 7.24 -0.04
CA ARG A 126 -6.95 6.92 1.40
C ARG A 126 -7.76 7.95 2.18
N GLN A 127 -7.60 9.25 1.91
CA GLN A 127 -8.37 10.32 2.55
C GLN A 127 -9.86 10.22 2.21
N ALA A 128 -10.20 9.98 0.94
CA ALA A 128 -11.58 9.81 0.51
C ALA A 128 -12.26 8.61 1.18
N ILE A 129 -11.56 7.47 1.25
CA ILE A 129 -12.04 6.26 1.92
C ILE A 129 -12.21 6.49 3.43
N ALA A 130 -11.22 7.09 4.10
CA ALA A 130 -11.27 7.37 5.53
C ALA A 130 -12.43 8.30 5.91
N GLU A 131 -12.70 9.31 5.09
CA GLU A 131 -13.83 10.21 5.27
C GLU A 131 -15.17 9.50 5.03
N ALA A 132 -15.26 8.61 4.04
CA ALA A 132 -16.44 7.78 3.83
C ALA A 132 -16.69 6.82 5.01
N GLN A 133 -15.64 6.17 5.52
CA GLN A 133 -15.70 5.34 6.73
C GLN A 133 -16.22 6.15 7.94
N ARG A 134 -15.77 7.40 8.10
CA ARG A 134 -16.23 8.26 9.20
C ARG A 134 -17.73 8.50 9.15
N ARG A 135 -18.31 8.67 7.96
CA ARG A 135 -19.76 8.85 7.77
C ARG A 135 -20.57 7.60 8.14
N THR A 136 -19.97 6.42 8.00
CA THR A 136 -20.57 5.15 8.43
C THR A 136 -20.21 4.75 9.87
N GLY A 137 -19.58 5.64 10.65
CA GLY A 137 -19.29 5.43 12.08
C GLY A 137 -17.96 4.72 12.38
N LEU A 138 -17.05 4.71 11.42
CA LEU A 138 -15.71 4.10 11.51
C LEU A 138 -14.62 5.17 11.43
N ALA A 139 -13.76 5.27 12.44
CA ALA A 139 -12.66 6.23 12.44
C ALA A 139 -11.32 5.59 12.04
N VAL A 140 -10.67 6.17 11.04
CA VAL A 140 -9.29 5.84 10.65
C VAL A 140 -8.36 6.90 11.23
N THR A 141 -7.39 6.49 12.04
CA THR A 141 -6.37 7.39 12.62
C THR A 141 -5.14 7.46 11.72
N GLY A 142 -4.36 8.55 11.84
CA GLY A 142 -3.11 8.71 11.11
C GLY A 142 -3.29 8.71 9.59
N VAL A 143 -4.39 9.29 9.09
CA VAL A 143 -4.69 9.30 7.65
C VAL A 143 -3.54 9.94 6.85
N SER A 144 -2.99 11.06 7.35
CA SER A 144 -1.90 11.82 6.69
C SER A 144 -0.50 11.24 6.89
N SER A 145 -0.28 10.38 7.90
CA SER A 145 0.99 9.69 8.09
C SER A 145 0.92 8.35 7.37
N TYR A 146 1.27 8.36 6.09
CA TYR A 146 1.05 7.25 5.20
C TYR A 146 2.31 6.93 4.40
N LEU A 147 2.76 5.68 4.50
CA LEU A 147 3.85 5.12 3.73
C LEU A 147 3.30 3.94 2.92
N PRO A 148 2.87 4.15 1.67
CA PRO A 148 2.30 3.11 0.84
C PRO A 148 3.37 2.09 0.47
N HIS A 149 3.08 0.82 0.74
CA HIS A 149 4.04 -0.26 0.52
C HIS A 149 3.33 -1.59 0.22
N VAL A 150 4.05 -2.50 -0.43
CA VAL A 150 3.69 -3.91 -0.59
C VAL A 150 4.59 -4.75 0.29
N THR A 151 4.01 -5.62 1.12
CA THR A 151 4.81 -6.51 1.98
C THR A 151 5.26 -7.76 1.22
N LEU A 152 6.56 -8.04 1.26
CA LEU A 152 7.17 -9.25 0.69
C LEU A 152 7.33 -10.36 1.73
N LEU A 153 7.73 -9.99 2.96
CA LEU A 153 8.08 -10.94 4.02
C LEU A 153 7.66 -10.39 5.37
N GLN A 154 7.11 -11.26 6.23
CA GLN A 154 6.95 -11.01 7.65
C GLN A 154 8.08 -11.73 8.40
N GLY A 155 9.11 -10.99 8.84
CA GLY A 155 10.33 -11.58 9.40
C GLY A 155 10.69 -11.10 10.81
N HIS A 156 11.77 -11.69 11.33
CA HIS A 156 12.39 -11.28 12.59
C HIS A 156 13.37 -10.12 12.40
N ALA A 157 13.78 -9.52 13.53
CA ALA A 157 14.74 -8.42 13.57
C ALA A 157 16.05 -8.82 12.89
N VAL A 158 16.45 -8.06 11.88
CA VAL A 158 17.84 -7.93 11.41
C VAL A 158 18.05 -6.46 11.03
N ASP A 159 19.29 -6.11 10.69
CA ASP A 159 19.72 -4.76 10.33
C ASP A 159 18.79 -4.09 9.31
N ALA A 160 18.68 -2.76 9.43
CA ALA A 160 17.89 -1.94 8.52
C ALA A 160 18.44 -2.07 7.09
N ILE A 161 17.56 -2.36 6.14
CA ILE A 161 17.85 -2.38 4.71
C ILE A 161 17.03 -1.26 4.10
N GLU A 162 17.69 -0.42 3.30
CA GLU A 162 17.07 0.54 2.39
C GLU A 162 17.86 0.49 1.08
N GLU A 163 17.22 0.01 0.01
CA GLU A 163 17.87 -0.20 -1.29
C GLU A 163 16.93 0.23 -2.42
N SER A 164 17.42 1.04 -3.36
CA SER A 164 16.68 1.34 -4.59
C SER A 164 16.57 0.10 -5.48
N ILE A 165 15.42 -0.08 -6.12
CA ILE A 165 15.16 -1.19 -7.02
C ILE A 165 14.85 -0.70 -8.43
N ALA A 166 14.94 -1.61 -9.41
CA ALA A 166 14.33 -1.35 -10.71
C ALA A 166 12.82 -1.09 -10.52
N PRO A 167 12.28 0.02 -11.03
CA PRO A 167 10.89 0.40 -10.75
C PRO A 167 9.88 -0.63 -11.24
N ILE A 168 8.91 -0.95 -10.39
CA ILE A 168 7.73 -1.77 -10.75
C ILE A 168 6.53 -0.86 -10.84
N ARG A 169 5.79 -0.92 -11.95
CA ARG A 169 4.66 -0.03 -12.22
C ARG A 169 3.39 -0.78 -12.54
N TRP A 170 2.25 -0.23 -12.12
CA TRP A 170 0.93 -0.62 -12.61
C TRP A 170 -0.06 0.54 -12.49
N THR A 171 -1.12 0.50 -13.30
CA THR A 171 -2.23 1.44 -13.19
C THR A 171 -3.28 0.91 -12.21
N VAL A 172 -3.57 1.65 -11.15
CA VAL A 172 -4.71 1.42 -10.26
C VAL A 172 -5.97 1.90 -10.96
N ARG A 173 -6.84 0.95 -11.31
CA ARG A 173 -8.15 1.22 -11.93
C ARG A 173 -9.32 0.97 -11.00
N GLU A 174 -9.06 0.41 -9.83
CA GLU A 174 -10.04 0.02 -8.84
C GLU A 174 -9.36 -0.11 -7.47
N PHE A 175 -10.17 -0.04 -6.41
CA PHE A 175 -9.77 -0.43 -5.07
C PHE A 175 -10.71 -1.51 -4.55
N VAL A 176 -10.26 -2.28 -3.57
CA VAL A 176 -10.97 -3.46 -3.07
C VAL A 176 -11.12 -3.44 -1.57
N LEU A 177 -12.17 -4.09 -1.07
CA LEU A 177 -12.32 -4.45 0.33
C LEU A 177 -11.83 -5.89 0.48
N VAL A 178 -10.86 -6.10 1.35
CA VAL A 178 -10.29 -7.41 1.64
C VAL A 178 -10.72 -7.86 3.02
N ARG A 179 -11.21 -9.10 3.10
CA ARG A 179 -11.40 -9.85 4.34
C ARG A 179 -10.16 -10.70 4.58
N SER A 180 -9.54 -10.54 5.75
CA SER A 180 -8.34 -11.30 6.16
C SER A 180 -8.65 -12.16 7.37
N PHE A 181 -8.10 -13.37 7.41
CA PHE A 181 -8.37 -14.34 8.48
C PHE A 181 -7.15 -14.49 9.40
N PHE A 182 -7.29 -14.20 10.68
CA PHE A 182 -6.18 -14.31 11.64
C PHE A 182 -5.64 -15.75 11.70
N GLY A 183 -4.31 -15.87 11.82
CA GLY A 183 -3.63 -17.16 11.89
C GLY A 183 -3.59 -17.92 10.55
N GLN A 184 -4.16 -17.36 9.48
CA GLN A 184 -4.16 -17.95 8.15
C GLN A 184 -3.54 -16.98 7.15
N SER A 185 -2.72 -17.47 6.23
CA SER A 185 -2.26 -16.70 5.08
C SER A 185 -3.34 -16.61 3.99
N ARG A 186 -4.59 -16.37 4.41
CA ARG A 186 -5.78 -16.36 3.56
C ARG A 186 -6.41 -14.97 3.56
N GLN A 187 -6.68 -14.49 2.37
CA GLN A 187 -7.39 -13.24 2.11
C GLN A 187 -8.45 -13.48 1.06
N GLU A 188 -9.55 -12.75 1.16
CA GLU A 188 -10.68 -12.81 0.23
C GLU A 188 -11.04 -11.38 -0.16
N VAL A 189 -11.14 -11.13 -1.47
CA VAL A 189 -11.72 -9.88 -1.95
C VAL A 189 -13.24 -9.97 -1.80
N VAL A 190 -13.79 -9.08 -0.99
CA VAL A 190 -15.24 -9.00 -0.74
C VAL A 190 -15.93 -8.29 -1.89
N GLU A 191 -15.40 -7.14 -2.31
CA GLU A 191 -15.98 -6.30 -3.36
C GLU A 191 -14.91 -5.39 -3.98
N ARG A 192 -15.16 -4.91 -5.20
CA ARG A 192 -14.27 -4.03 -5.97
C ARG A 192 -15.02 -2.79 -6.44
N TRP A 193 -14.39 -1.63 -6.35
CA TRP A 193 -14.96 -0.37 -6.83
C TRP A 193 -14.07 0.24 -7.90
N PRO A 194 -14.61 0.51 -9.11
CA PRO A 194 -13.84 1.13 -10.18
C PRO A 194 -13.50 2.57 -9.84
N LEU A 195 -12.33 2.99 -10.29
CA LEU A 195 -11.94 4.39 -10.36
C LEU A 195 -12.20 4.91 -11.77
N GLU A 196 -12.55 6.18 -11.86
CA GLU A 196 -12.77 6.86 -13.14
C GLU A 196 -11.45 6.90 -13.93
N PRO A 197 -11.46 6.80 -15.27
CA PRO A 197 -10.25 6.99 -16.06
C PRO A 197 -9.56 8.30 -15.70
N ALA A 198 -8.22 8.30 -15.61
CA ALA A 198 -7.48 9.52 -15.39
C ALA A 198 -7.85 10.55 -16.46
N VAL A 199 -8.31 11.73 -16.05
CA VAL A 199 -8.47 12.85 -16.97
C VAL A 199 -7.05 13.25 -17.37
N ALA A 200 -6.69 13.02 -18.64
CA ALA A 200 -5.41 13.45 -19.16
C ALA A 200 -5.28 14.96 -18.90
N LYS A 201 -4.19 15.38 -18.23
CA LYS A 201 -3.86 16.79 -18.11
C LYS A 201 -3.79 17.31 -19.56
N PRO A 202 -4.54 18.36 -19.94
CA PRO A 202 -4.36 18.98 -21.25
C PRO A 202 -2.87 19.31 -21.40
N PRO A 203 -2.27 19.13 -22.59
CA PRO A 203 -0.89 19.56 -22.78
C PRO A 203 -0.79 21.01 -22.30
N GLU A 204 0.15 21.27 -21.41
CA GLU A 204 0.45 22.64 -20.99
C GLU A 204 0.74 23.42 -22.28
N PHE A 205 -0.18 24.30 -22.66
CA PHE A 205 0.06 25.18 -23.79
C PHE A 205 1.30 26.00 -23.43
N PHE A 206 2.36 25.84 -24.22
CA PHE A 206 3.49 26.77 -24.19
C PHE A 206 2.93 28.18 -24.39
N ASP A 207 3.18 29.05 -23.43
CA ASP A 207 2.82 30.45 -23.53
C ASP A 207 3.65 31.07 -24.67
N LEU A 208 3.00 31.34 -25.80
CA LEU A 208 3.63 31.94 -26.97
C LEU A 208 4.09 33.39 -26.70
N SER A 209 3.79 33.96 -25.53
CA SER A 209 4.30 35.28 -25.12
C SER A 209 5.76 35.26 -24.63
N GLU A 210 6.38 34.09 -24.46
CA GLU A 210 7.82 33.96 -24.15
C GLU A 210 8.70 33.64 -25.37
N LEU A 211 8.15 33.63 -26.59
CA LEU A 211 8.98 33.56 -27.79
C LEU A 211 9.78 34.87 -27.93
N PRO A 212 11.11 34.82 -28.03
CA PRO A 212 11.90 36.01 -28.33
C PRO A 212 11.45 36.59 -29.67
N ASP A 213 11.23 37.90 -29.69
CA ASP A 213 10.84 38.65 -30.87
C ASP A 213 11.88 38.42 -31.98
N LEU A 214 11.48 37.79 -33.09
CA LEU A 214 12.33 37.55 -34.24
C LEU A 214 12.41 38.85 -35.07
N ALA A 215 13.09 39.85 -34.51
CA ALA A 215 13.68 40.97 -35.21
C ALA A 215 15.08 41.14 -34.59
N GLU A 216 16.19 41.05 -35.30
CA GLU A 216 16.51 41.68 -36.58
C GLU A 216 17.44 40.75 -37.38
N LEU A 217 17.10 40.49 -38.64
CA LEU A 217 18.08 40.03 -39.62
C LEU A 217 18.83 41.28 -40.11
N PRO A 218 20.17 41.34 -40.06
CA PRO A 218 20.91 42.44 -40.67
C PRO A 218 20.74 42.36 -42.19
N GLU A 219 20.29 43.45 -42.80
CA GLU A 219 20.33 43.64 -44.25
C GLU A 219 21.79 43.77 -44.71
N ASP A 220 22.09 43.09 -45.81
CA ASP A 220 23.38 43.03 -46.47
C ASP A 220 23.95 44.42 -46.83
N GLU A 221 25.24 44.62 -46.59
CA GLU A 221 26.11 45.48 -47.42
C GLU A 221 27.53 44.89 -47.53
#